data_AF-A0AAP8T2B2-F1
#
_entry.id   AF-A0AAP8T2B2-F1
#
_cell.length_a   1.000
_cell.length_b   1.000
_cell.length_c   1.000
_cell.angle_alpha   90.00
_cell.angle_beta   90.00
_cell.angle_gamma   90.00
#
_symmetry.space_group_name_H-M   'P 1'
#
loop_
_entity.id
_entity.type
_entity.pdbx_description
1 polymer ?
#
loop_
_entity_poly.entity_id
_entity_poly.type
_entity_poly.pdbx_seq_one_letter_code
_entity_poly.pdbx_strand_id
1 'polypeptide(L)'
;LEQDLKYIDIGQSEGARLVSGGGLVTCDTEGYFLAPTLFADSEAAMRISREEIFGPVANIVRVADYDAALEMANDTEFGLSAGIATTSLK
;
A
#
# COMPACT_ATOMS: atom_id res chain seq x y z
N LEU A 1 7.70 -11.17 -8.20
CA LEU A 1 8.86 -10.63 -7.47
C LEU A 1 9.46 -9.41 -8.16
N GLU A 2 9.93 -9.48 -9.41
CA GLU A 2 10.53 -8.30 -10.07
C GLU A 2 9.58 -7.10 -10.13
N GLN A 3 8.31 -7.33 -10.49
CA GLN A 3 7.28 -6.29 -10.47
C GLN A 3 7.11 -5.70 -9.06
N ASP A 4 6.95 -6.55 -8.06
CA ASP A 4 6.71 -6.13 -6.66
C ASP A 4 7.89 -5.31 -6.13
N LEU A 5 9.12 -5.77 -6.38
CA LEU A 5 10.35 -5.07 -6.00
C LEU A 5 10.46 -3.71 -6.68
N LYS A 6 10.04 -3.61 -7.95
CA LYS A 6 9.99 -2.34 -8.67
C LYS A 6 9.02 -1.35 -8.03
N TYR A 7 7.84 -1.79 -7.59
CA TYR A 7 6.89 -0.92 -6.88
C TYR A 7 7.39 -0.49 -5.51
N ILE A 8 8.08 -1.38 -4.79
CA ILE A 8 8.72 -1.04 -3.51
C ILE A 8 9.80 0.05 -3.72
N ASP A 9 10.56 -0.04 -4.80
CA ASP A 9 11.55 0.98 -5.16
C ASP A 9 10.90 2.32 -5.55
N ILE A 10 9.81 2.28 -6.34
CA ILE A 10 9.01 3.47 -6.67
C ILE A 10 8.49 4.15 -5.41
N GLY A 11 7.90 3.40 -4.48
CA GLY A 11 7.35 3.96 -3.24
C GLY A 11 8.39 4.71 -2.41
N GLN A 12 9.57 4.11 -2.23
CA GLN A 12 10.69 4.77 -1.54
C GLN A 12 11.19 6.00 -2.30
N SER A 13 11.27 5.91 -3.62
CA SER A 13 11.74 7.00 -4.49
C SER A 13 10.78 8.20 -4.52
N GLU A 14 9.47 7.95 -4.39
CA GLU A 14 8.44 8.98 -4.30
C GLU A 14 8.31 9.58 -2.89
N GLY A 15 9.05 9.05 -1.91
CA GLY A 15 9.14 9.61 -0.56
C GLY A 15 8.27 8.93 0.48
N ALA A 16 7.57 7.83 0.14
CA ALA A 16 6.86 7.04 1.13
C ALA A 16 7.83 6.38 2.11
N ARG A 17 7.47 6.35 3.40
CA ARG A 17 8.33 5.75 4.43
C ARG A 17 8.13 4.24 4.46
N LEU A 18 9.18 3.48 4.14
CA LEU A 18 9.21 2.03 4.33
C LEU A 18 9.29 1.71 5.83
N VAL A 19 8.21 1.19 6.40
CA VAL A 19 8.11 0.86 7.83
C VAL A 19 8.62 -0.54 8.13
N SER A 20 8.35 -1.50 7.25
CA SER A 20 8.74 -2.91 7.40
C SER A 20 8.79 -3.59 6.04
N GLY A 21 9.58 -4.66 5.94
CA GLY A 21 9.69 -5.48 4.74
C GLY A 21 10.54 -4.83 3.66
N GLY A 22 10.04 -4.83 2.42
CA GLY A 22 10.71 -4.20 1.28
C GLY A 22 11.76 -5.07 0.56
N GLY A 23 11.85 -6.36 0.90
CA GLY A 23 12.89 -7.24 0.35
C GLY A 23 12.50 -8.70 0.30
N LEU A 24 13.35 -9.49 -0.36
CA LEU A 24 13.21 -10.93 -0.46
C LEU A 24 13.49 -11.61 0.87
N VAL A 25 12.82 -12.74 1.10
CA VAL A 25 13.04 -13.57 2.30
C VAL A 25 13.76 -14.84 1.89
N THR A 26 14.80 -15.20 2.62
CA THR A 26 15.43 -16.52 2.51
C THR A 26 14.70 -17.48 3.45
N CYS A 27 14.21 -18.58 2.89
CA CYS A 27 13.54 -19.66 3.61
C CYS A 27 14.34 -20.95 3.49
N ASP A 28 14.04 -21.95 4.32
CA ASP A 28 14.69 -23.28 4.26
C ASP A 28 14.41 -24.02 2.94
N THR A 29 13.35 -23.61 2.23
CA THR A 29 12.97 -24.14 0.92
C THR A 29 13.18 -23.09 -0.17
N GLU A 30 13.57 -23.52 -1.37
CA GLU A 30 13.59 -22.65 -2.54
C GLU A 30 12.17 -22.20 -2.92
N GLY A 31 12.04 -20.92 -3.28
CA GLY A 31 10.76 -20.34 -3.69
C GLY A 31 10.81 -18.83 -3.89
N TYR A 32 9.67 -18.27 -4.29
CA TYR A 32 9.51 -16.85 -4.57
C TYR A 32 8.92 -16.12 -3.35
N PHE A 33 9.74 -15.86 -2.34
CA PHE A 33 9.28 -15.25 -1.09
C PHE A 33 9.60 -13.75 -1.02
N LEU A 34 8.56 -12.95 -0.74
CA LEU A 34 8.68 -11.52 -0.48
C LEU A 34 8.24 -11.23 0.96
N ALA A 35 8.98 -10.35 1.65
CA ALA A 35 8.61 -9.92 2.98
C ALA A 35 7.31 -9.09 2.93
N PRO A 36 6.38 -9.28 3.88
CA PRO A 36 5.25 -8.38 4.06
C PRO A 36 5.75 -6.95 4.22
N THR A 37 5.33 -6.09 3.30
CA THR A 37 5.83 -4.73 3.18
C THR A 37 4.78 -3.73 3.64
N LEU A 38 5.19 -2.76 4.45
CA LEU A 38 4.32 -1.70 4.94
C LEU A 38 4.93 -0.34 4.61
N PHE A 39 4.20 0.46 3.84
CA PHE A 39 4.47 1.88 3.66
C PHE A 39 3.56 2.72 4.55
N ALA A 40 4.12 3.80 5.09
CA ALA A 40 3.37 4.83 5.80
C ALA A 40 3.78 6.21 5.32
N ASP A 41 2.99 7.21 5.71
CA ASP A 41 3.21 8.61 5.38
C ASP A 41 3.28 8.84 3.85
N SER A 42 2.52 8.05 3.09
CA SER A 42 2.38 8.20 1.64
C SER A 42 1.33 9.23 1.29
N GLU A 43 1.49 9.84 0.11
CA GLU A 43 0.52 10.77 -0.46
C GLU A 43 -0.41 10.02 -1.44
N ALA A 44 -1.65 10.50 -1.57
CA ALA A 44 -2.66 9.88 -2.45
C ALA A 44 -2.27 9.91 -3.94
N ALA A 45 -1.42 10.86 -4.34
CA ALA A 45 -0.94 10.99 -5.72
C ALA A 45 0.21 10.03 -6.07
N MET A 46 0.87 9.42 -5.06
CA MET A 46 1.97 8.47 -5.29
C MET A 46 1.47 7.24 -6.04
N ARG A 47 2.32 6.66 -6.88
CA ARG A 47 1.96 5.49 -7.70
C ARG A 47 1.58 4.29 -6.85
N ILE A 48 2.25 4.07 -5.72
CA ILE A 48 1.90 3.00 -4.76
C ILE A 48 0.51 3.19 -4.10
N SER A 49 -0.09 4.37 -4.22
CA SER A 49 -1.44 4.68 -3.75
C SER A 49 -2.49 4.57 -4.86
N ARG A 50 -2.08 4.54 -6.14
CA ARG A 50 -2.99 4.56 -7.30
C ARG A 50 -2.97 3.29 -8.13
N GLU A 51 -1.84 2.59 -8.19
CA GLU A 51 -1.64 1.40 -8.99
C GLU A 51 -1.70 0.12 -8.13
N GLU A 52 -2.17 -0.97 -8.73
CA GLU A 52 -2.29 -2.25 -8.05
C GLU A 52 -0.97 -3.03 -8.09
N ILE A 53 -0.37 -3.26 -6.91
CA ILE A 53 0.92 -3.95 -6.79
C ILE A 53 0.75 -5.48 -6.88
N PHE A 54 -0.36 -6.03 -6.40
CA PHE A 54 -0.67 -7.48 -6.28
C PHE A 54 0.28 -8.32 -5.39
N GLY A 55 1.27 -7.70 -4.76
CA GLY A 55 2.16 -8.34 -3.78
C GLY A 55 1.68 -8.19 -2.32
N PRO A 56 2.38 -8.80 -1.35
CA PRO A 56 2.12 -8.62 0.09
C PRO A 56 2.57 -7.22 0.57
N VAL A 57 1.99 -6.17 -0.01
CA VAL A 57 2.33 -4.76 0.25
C VAL A 57 1.09 -4.01 0.71
N ALA A 58 1.17 -3.39 1.89
CA ALA A 58 0.16 -2.49 2.41
C ALA A 58 0.68 -1.05 2.41
N ASN A 59 -0.19 -0.10 2.06
CA ASN A 59 0.12 1.32 2.02
C ASN A 59 -0.86 2.09 2.92
N ILE A 60 -0.34 3.02 3.74
CA ILE A 60 -1.14 3.85 4.65
C ILE A 60 -1.04 5.31 4.23
N VAL A 61 -2.17 5.85 3.79
CA VAL A 61 -2.37 7.29 3.54
C VAL A 61 -3.07 7.91 4.75
N ARG A 62 -2.52 8.99 5.29
CA ARG A 62 -3.15 9.76 6.37
C ARG A 62 -4.07 10.82 5.77
N VAL A 63 -5.30 10.88 6.28
CA VAL A 63 -6.30 11.89 5.92
C VAL A 63 -6.76 12.65 7.16
N ALA A 64 -7.32 13.84 6.97
CA ALA A 64 -7.69 14.73 8.07
C ALA A 64 -8.96 14.27 8.81
N ASP A 65 -9.96 13.83 8.05
CA ASP A 65 -11.29 13.48 8.55
C ASP A 65 -11.97 12.46 7.62
N TYR A 66 -13.22 12.14 7.94
CA TYR A 66 -14.01 11.15 7.20
C TYR A 66 -14.34 11.60 5.77
N ASP A 67 -14.65 12.89 5.55
CA ASP A 67 -15.00 13.39 4.22
C ASP A 67 -13.77 13.30 3.31
N ALA A 68 -12.59 13.70 3.80
CA ALA A 68 -11.33 13.51 3.09
C ALA A 68 -10.99 12.03 2.85
N ALA A 69 -11.31 11.14 3.79
CA ALA A 69 -11.14 9.69 3.63
C ALA A 69 -12.03 9.15 2.51
N LEU A 70 -13.29 9.61 2.45
CA LEU A 70 -14.25 9.19 1.44
C LEU A 70 -13.88 9.71 0.04
N GLU A 71 -13.43 10.96 -0.07
CA GLU A 71 -12.91 11.53 -1.31
C GLU A 71 -11.69 10.75 -1.79
N MET A 72 -10.72 10.50 -0.91
CA MET A 72 -9.51 9.76 -1.24
C MET A 72 -9.81 8.30 -1.64
N ALA A 73 -10.71 7.62 -0.94
CA ALA A 73 -11.09 6.24 -1.27
C ALA A 73 -11.77 6.12 -2.65
N ASN A 74 -12.45 7.19 -3.10
CA ASN A 74 -13.11 7.22 -4.41
C ASN A 74 -12.23 7.82 -5.52
N ASP A 75 -11.11 8.48 -5.22
CA ASP A 75 -10.12 8.96 -6.21
C ASP A 75 -9.25 7.81 -6.72
N THR A 76 -9.88 6.85 -7.38
CA THR A 76 -9.24 5.72 -8.01
C THR A 76 -10.01 5.31 -9.26
N GLU A 77 -9.31 4.71 -10.23
CA GLU A 77 -9.96 4.15 -11.44
C GLU A 77 -10.64 2.80 -11.16
N PHE A 78 -10.45 2.25 -9.95
CA PHE A 78 -10.98 0.96 -9.53
C PHE A 78 -12.25 1.11 -8.65
N GLY A 79 -12.92 -0.01 -8.35
CA GLY A 79 -14.15 0.01 -7.55
C GLY A 79 -14.60 -1.38 -7.08
N LEU A 80 -13.66 -2.27 -6.77
CA LEU A 80 -13.95 -3.68 -6.46
C LEU A 80 -14.59 -3.86 -5.08
N SER A 81 -13.97 -3.32 -4.03
CA SER A 81 -14.44 -3.42 -2.65
C SER A 81 -13.83 -2.33 -1.77
N ALA A 82 -14.54 -2.00 -0.69
CA ALA A 82 -14.06 -1.10 0.35
C ALA A 82 -14.56 -1.59 1.72
N GLY A 83 -13.87 -1.21 2.80
CA GLY A 83 -14.24 -1.57 4.16
C GLY A 83 -14.04 -0.40 5.12
N ILE A 84 -14.89 -0.31 6.13
CA ILE A 84 -14.81 0.69 7.20
C ILE A 84 -14.69 -0.01 8.55
N ALA A 85 -13.68 0.36 9.34
CA ALA A 85 -13.52 -0.11 10.70
C ALA A 85 -13.97 0.99 11.66
N THR A 86 -15.18 0.86 12.20
CA THR A 86 -15.79 1.84 13.09
C THR A 86 -16.63 1.13 14.15
N THR A 87 -16.80 1.76 15.31
CA THR A 87 -17.76 1.33 16.34
C THR A 87 -19.10 2.05 16.23
N SER A 88 -19.24 2.97 15.27
CA SER A 88 -20.46 3.74 15.01
C SER A 88 -21.20 3.20 13.78
N LEU A 89 -22.53 3.06 13.89
CA LEU A 89 -23.42 2.73 12.76
C LEU A 89 -24.07 3.97 12.12
N LYS A 90 -23.79 5.17 12.64
CA LYS A 90 -24.29 6.43 12.09
C LYS A 90 -23.48 6.88 10.89
#